data_AF-A0A0C5J5V0-F1
#
_entry.id   AF-A0A0C5J5V0-F1
#
_cell.length_a   1.000
_cell.length_b   1.000
_cell.length_c   1.000
_cell.angle_alpha   90.00
_cell.angle_beta   90.00
_cell.angle_gamma   90.00
#
_symmetry.space_group_name_H-M   'P 1'
#
loop_
_entity.id
_entity.type
_entity.pdbx_description
1 polymer ?
#
loop_
_entity_poly.entity_id
_entity_poly.type
_entity_poly.pdbx_seq_one_letter_code
_entity_poly.pdbx_strand_id
1 'polypeptide(L)'
;MRTTLTIEDALACQLKKRAQEAGKPFKPVINENLLTELQQKAVRKSTSPAYRLKPASLGVPLASINLDKALHLADELEDISLRANLEQRK
;
A
#
# COMPACT_ATOMS: atom_id res chain seq x y z
N MET A 1 0.00 35.13 11.71
CA MET A 1 -1.40 35.42 11.31
C MET A 1 -2.31 35.33 12.52
N ARG A 2 -3.38 36.14 12.58
CA ARG A 2 -4.44 36.00 13.60
C ARG A 2 -5.57 35.17 12.98
N THR A 3 -5.88 34.06 13.62
CA THR A 3 -6.89 33.11 13.15
C THR A 3 -7.81 32.79 14.32
N THR A 4 -9.11 32.69 14.06
CA THR A 4 -10.11 32.26 15.04
C THR A 4 -10.53 30.85 14.69
N LEU A 5 -10.39 29.92 15.62
CA LEU A 5 -10.73 28.51 15.44
C LEU A 5 -11.71 28.12 16.54
N THR A 6 -12.83 27.50 16.16
CA THR A 6 -13.74 26.87 17.10
C THR A 6 -13.22 25.46 17.42
N ILE A 7 -13.06 25.15 18.70
CA ILE A 7 -12.67 23.83 19.20
C ILE A 7 -13.65 23.41 20.29
N GLU A 8 -13.81 22.11 20.46
CA GLU A 8 -14.63 21.56 21.54
C GLU A 8 -14.04 21.88 22.92
N ASP A 9 -14.90 22.11 23.90
CA ASP A 9 -14.49 22.50 25.26
C ASP A 9 -13.58 21.46 25.92
N ALA A 10 -13.87 20.17 25.70
CA ALA A 10 -13.05 19.07 26.21
C ALA A 10 -11.62 19.12 25.64
N LEU A 11 -11.47 19.40 24.34
CA LEU A 11 -10.19 19.55 23.68
C LEU A 11 -9.44 20.80 24.17
N ALA A 12 -10.16 21.91 24.35
CA ALA A 12 -9.60 23.14 24.90
C ALA A 12 -9.02 22.93 26.31
N CYS A 13 -9.73 22.19 27.18
CA CYS A 13 -9.26 21.83 28.52
C CYS A 13 -7.97 20.99 28.48
N GLN A 14 -7.91 19.98 27.61
CA GLN A 14 -6.71 19.14 27.48
C GLN A 14 -5.50 19.94 26.98
N LEU A 15 -5.70 20.79 25.97
CA LEU A 15 -4.63 21.64 25.43
C LEU A 15 -4.14 22.67 26.45
N LYS A 16 -5.02 23.22 27.29
CA LYS A 16 -4.64 24.14 28.38
C LYS A 16 -3.84 23.41 29.45
N LYS A 17 -4.26 22.21 29.85
CA LYS A 17 -3.52 21.38 30.80
C LYS A 17 -2.10 21.08 30.28
N ARG A 18 -2.00 20.67 29.02
CA ARG A 18 -0.71 20.41 28.36
C ARG A 18 0.18 21.65 28.29
N ALA A 19 -0.40 22.82 28.08
CA ALA A 19 0.36 24.08 28.09
C ALA A 19 0.91 24.42 29.48
N GLN A 20 0.10 24.19 30.52
CA GLN A 20 0.51 24.36 31.91
C GLN A 20 1.64 23.39 32.30
N GLU A 21 1.49 22.11 31.97
CA GLU A 21 2.50 21.07 32.23
C GLU A 21 3.83 21.36 31.50
N ALA A 22 3.76 21.89 30.28
CA ALA A 22 4.93 22.27 29.49
C ALA A 22 5.54 23.62 29.90
N GLY A 23 4.89 24.40 30.77
CA GLY A 23 5.31 25.77 31.12
C GLY A 23 5.31 26.73 29.92
N LYS A 24 4.57 26.41 28.85
CA LYS A 24 4.53 27.17 27.59
C LYS A 24 3.20 27.90 27.44
N PRO A 25 3.16 29.03 26.70
CA PRO A 25 1.89 29.68 26.40
C PRO A 25 1.00 28.77 25.53
N PHE A 26 -0.32 28.94 25.65
CA PHE A 26 -1.31 28.09 24.97
C PHE A 26 -1.16 28.08 23.44
N LYS A 27 -0.89 29.23 22.82
CA LYS A 27 -0.75 29.39 21.37
C LYS A 27 0.37 28.55 20.74
N PRO A 28 1.64 28.62 21.19
CA PRO A 28 2.70 27.79 20.61
C PRO A 28 2.42 26.30 20.81
N VAL A 29 1.84 25.90 21.94
CA VAL A 29 1.47 24.50 22.19
C VAL A 29 0.46 24.01 21.16
N ILE A 30 -0.56 24.80 20.83
CA ILE A 30 -1.52 24.44 19.77
C ILE A 30 -0.81 24.30 18.43
N ASN A 31 0.00 25.28 18.04
CA ASN A 31 0.69 25.28 16.75
C ASN A 31 1.64 24.08 16.61
N GLU A 32 2.41 23.76 17.67
CA GLU A 32 3.30 22.60 17.72
C GLU A 32 2.52 21.28 17.55
N ASN A 33 1.39 21.14 18.25
CA ASN A 33 0.53 19.95 18.11
C ASN A 33 -0.03 19.84 16.69
N LEU A 34 -0.60 20.91 16.14
CA LEU A 34 -1.14 20.92 14.78
C LEU A 34 -0.08 20.57 13.73
N LEU A 35 1.13 21.14 13.86
CA LEU A 35 2.23 20.86 12.96
C LEU A 35 2.65 19.39 13.03
N THR A 36 2.77 18.85 14.24
CA THR A 36 3.14 17.45 14.49
C THR A 36 2.13 16.50 13.86
N GLU A 37 0.83 16.78 14.01
CA GLU A 37 -0.24 15.98 13.41
C GLU A 37 -0.23 16.04 11.88
N LEU A 38 -0.02 17.23 11.28
CA LEU A 38 0.10 17.38 9.84
C LEU A 38 1.30 16.61 9.27
N GLN A 39 2.44 16.64 9.97
CA GLN A 39 3.64 15.89 9.60
C GLN A 39 3.45 14.37 9.75
N GLN A 40 2.87 13.90 10.86
CA GLN A 40 2.57 12.49 11.06
C GLN A 40 1.61 11.96 9.99
N LYS A 41 0.60 12.74 9.60
CA LYS A 41 -0.33 12.36 8.53
C LYS A 41 0.37 12.25 7.17
N ALA A 42 1.34 13.12 6.87
CA ALA A 42 2.16 13.03 5.67
C ALA A 42 3.01 11.74 5.65
N VAL A 43 3.61 11.37 6.78
CA VAL A 43 4.39 10.14 6.92
C VAL A 43 3.52 8.88 6.83
N ARG A 44 2.35 8.88 7.49
CA ARG A 44 1.41 7.73 7.48
C ARG A 44 0.81 7.47 6.09
N LYS A 45 0.62 8.52 5.26
CA LYS A 45 0.10 8.37 3.90
C LYS A 45 1.14 7.80 2.91
N SER A 46 2.43 7.82 3.29
CA SER A 46 3.57 7.39 2.48
C SER A 46 4.12 6.01 2.87
N THR A 47 3.65 5.42 3.97
CA THR A 47 4.32 4.27 4.62
C THR A 47 3.80 2.89 4.23
N SER A 48 2.80 2.80 3.34
CA SER A 48 2.57 1.53 2.65
C SER A 48 3.63 1.38 1.55
N PRO A 49 4.60 0.46 1.67
CA PRO A 49 5.54 0.22 0.58
C PRO A 49 4.74 -0.13 -0.67
N ALA A 50 5.07 0.51 -1.80
CA ALA A 50 4.44 0.17 -3.07
C ALA A 50 4.56 -1.34 -3.29
N TYR A 51 3.44 -1.98 -3.64
CA TYR A 51 3.42 -3.41 -3.95
C TYR A 51 4.44 -3.69 -5.06
N ARG A 52 5.43 -4.53 -4.76
CA ARG A 52 6.43 -4.97 -5.75
C ARG A 52 6.33 -6.48 -5.93
N LEU A 53 6.03 -6.89 -7.15
CA LEU A 53 6.21 -8.25 -7.60
C LEU A 53 7.69 -8.47 -7.94
N LYS A 54 8.28 -9.56 -7.44
CA LYS A 54 9.59 -10.04 -7.90
C LYS A 54 9.33 -10.94 -9.12
N PRO A 55 9.67 -10.51 -10.35
CA PRO A 55 9.51 -11.37 -11.52
C PRO A 55 10.46 -12.57 -11.40
N ALA A 56 9.96 -13.76 -11.69
CA ALA A 56 10.78 -14.94 -11.90
C ALA A 56 11.18 -15.01 -13.39
N SER A 57 12.43 -15.38 -13.67
CA SER A 57 12.86 -15.61 -15.04
C SER A 57 12.27 -16.92 -15.55
N LEU A 58 11.48 -16.87 -16.62
CA LEU A 58 10.96 -18.03 -17.33
C LEU A 58 11.89 -18.51 -18.46
N GLY A 59 13.08 -17.90 -18.59
CA GLY A 59 14.01 -18.18 -19.68
C GLY A 59 13.63 -17.49 -20.98
N VAL A 60 14.31 -17.89 -22.06
CA VAL A 60 14.06 -17.39 -23.43
C VAL A 60 13.11 -18.36 -24.14
N PRO A 61 12.11 -17.87 -24.89
CA PRO A 61 11.29 -18.70 -25.75
C PRO A 61 12.15 -19.55 -26.69
N LEU A 62 11.82 -20.83 -26.82
CA LEU A 62 12.43 -21.71 -27.82
C LEU A 62 12.06 -21.19 -29.21
N ALA A 63 13.06 -20.99 -30.08
CA ALA A 63 12.87 -20.42 -31.42
C ALA A 63 11.94 -21.24 -32.33
N SER A 64 11.75 -22.52 -32.02
CA SER A 64 10.83 -23.42 -32.71
C SER A 64 9.36 -23.29 -32.25
N ILE A 65 9.09 -22.58 -31.16
CA ILE A 65 7.76 -22.45 -30.57
C ILE A 65 7.21 -21.05 -30.88
N ASN A 66 6.13 -21.00 -31.63
CA ASN A 66 5.43 -19.75 -31.91
C ASN A 66 4.49 -19.38 -30.74
N LEU A 67 4.96 -18.48 -29.87
CA LEU A 67 4.17 -17.97 -28.74
C LEU A 67 3.08 -16.98 -29.14
N ASP A 68 3.08 -16.43 -30.36
CA ASP A 68 1.98 -15.57 -30.83
C ASP A 68 0.66 -16.34 -30.92
N LYS A 69 0.73 -17.68 -31.02
CA LYS A 69 -0.41 -18.61 -30.99
C LYS A 69 -0.44 -19.46 -29.72
N ALA A 70 -0.02 -18.90 -28.59
CA ALA A 70 0.08 -19.63 -27.32
C ALA A 70 -1.21 -20.37 -26.89
N LEU A 71 -2.39 -19.82 -27.20
CA LEU A 71 -3.67 -20.44 -26.81
C LEU A 71 -3.90 -21.77 -27.52
N HIS A 72 -3.69 -21.82 -28.84
CA HIS A 72 -3.78 -23.06 -29.61
C HIS A 72 -2.72 -24.08 -29.18
N LEU A 73 -1.51 -23.63 -28.88
CA LEU A 73 -0.46 -24.50 -28.35
C LEU A 73 -0.86 -25.11 -27.00
N ALA A 74 -1.52 -24.33 -26.13
CA ALA A 74 -2.02 -24.83 -24.85
C ALA A 74 -3.10 -25.90 -25.04
N ASP A 75 -4.06 -25.67 -25.95
CA ASP A 75 -5.11 -26.65 -26.27
C ASP A 75 -4.52 -27.99 -26.77
N GLU A 76 -3.54 -27.92 -27.68
CA GLU A 76 -2.87 -29.12 -28.20
C GLU A 76 -2.12 -29.90 -27.11
N LEU A 77 -1.42 -29.18 -26.21
CA LEU A 77 -0.72 -29.79 -25.09
C LEU A 77 -1.69 -30.42 -24.08
N GLU A 78 -2.83 -29.79 -23.84
CA GLU A 78 -3.88 -30.32 -22.98
C GLU A 78 -4.46 -31.62 -23.56
N ASP A 79 -4.79 -31.64 -24.85
CA ASP A 79 -5.28 -32.83 -25.56
C ASP A 79 -4.31 -34.01 -25.46
N ILE A 80 -3.01 -33.76 -25.66
CA ILE A 80 -1.96 -34.78 -25.52
C ILE A 80 -1.95 -35.34 -24.09
N SER A 81 -2.02 -34.45 -23.09
CA SER A 81 -2.02 -34.86 -21.68
C SER A 81 -3.26 -35.67 -21.30
N LEU A 82 -4.44 -35.31 -21.82
CA LEU A 82 -5.69 -36.02 -21.60
C LEU A 82 -5.66 -37.42 -22.20
N ARG A 83 -5.16 -37.56 -23.43
CA ARG A 83 -4.98 -38.88 -24.07
C ARG A 83 -4.08 -39.79 -23.24
N ALA A 84 -2.92 -39.30 -22.81
CA ALA A 84 -2.00 -40.06 -21.97
C ALA A 84 -2.66 -40.49 -20.64
N ASN A 85 -3.41 -39.60 -19.99
CA ASN A 85 -4.14 -39.92 -18.77
C ASN A 85 -5.23 -40.98 -18.97
N LEU A 86 -5.91 -40.99 -20.12
CA LEU A 86 -6.92 -42.00 -20.45
C LEU A 86 -6.30 -43.37 -20.74
N GLU A 87 -5.13 -43.42 -21.38
CA GLU A 87 -4.40 -44.67 -21.64
C GLU A 87 -3.89 -45.32 -20.35
N GLN A 88 -3.47 -44.53 -19.36
CA GLN A 88 -3.03 -45.03 -18.06
C GLN A 88 -4.17 -45.62 -17.20
N ARG A 89 -5.43 -45.34 -17.55
CA ARG A 89 -6.63 -45.84 -16.85
C ARG A 89 -7.21 -47.11 -17.48
N LYS A 90 -6.60 -47.61 -18.55
CA LYS A 90 -6.92 -48.92 -19.14
C LYS A 90 -6.05 -50.00 -18.50
#